data_AF-A0A1I4UB51-F1
#
_entry.id   AF-A0A1I4UB51-F1
#
_cell.length_a   1.000
_cell.length_b   1.000
_cell.length_c   1.000
_cell.angle_alpha   90.00
_cell.angle_beta   90.00
_cell.angle_gamma   90.00
#
_symmetry.space_group_name_H-M   'P 1'
#
loop_
_entity.id
_entity.type
_entity.pdbx_description
1 polymer ?
#
loop_
_entity_poly.entity_id
_entity_poly.type
_entity_poly.pdbx_seq_one_letter_code
_entity_poly.pdbx_strand_id
1 'polypeptide(L)'
;MDVLVAEVHDRLHGFIGWFLETHFFIIVSRKNLISGVIVKDSVKKFRNAATISSGVALYITDGNAITLGTNRAYERLTGLQTSDLVGKHMRELVEEGFFDRSVSLLVLDKGDRETISQSIIPTGRQVIVTGNPVFTKDGKLSLIVTTVEGLKEGSYERASSEHFTMPLLSGTGTIVAASQLMREVIERALLAAGFDSTVLIVGETGVGKEVVARLIHERSARKSGPFVRVNLAAIPRELFEAEMFGYRPGAFTGASRYGKEGLIVSAEGGTVFLDEVGELPADLQVKLLRVLQEKEVLPVGATEARKVDVRFIAATNRPLDEMVERGDFRMDLYFRLNVLRIDIPPLRDRPRDVAILAQHFLQELRMRYNIDKALSPDAVRVMLGYSWPGNVRELQNLIERLCILTRERVISAQDVMRELGSGADEDSEPRVFSFQQAVEEFEKKLIKQALHQSGGNLEKAAHCLGMHRTTLWRKLKKYGLMGNCPSEENL
;
A
#
# COMPACT_ATOMS: atom_id res chain seq x y z
N MET A 1 -6.34 70.16 1.44
CA MET A 1 -7.42 69.21 1.10
C MET A 1 -6.77 67.89 0.74
N ASP A 2 -6.09 67.26 1.69
CA ASP A 2 -6.70 66.61 2.87
C ASP A 2 -7.40 65.31 2.48
N VAL A 3 -6.88 64.24 3.07
CA VAL A 3 -7.53 62.94 3.27
C VAL A 3 -7.79 62.10 2.01
N LEU A 4 -6.73 61.48 1.50
CA LEU A 4 -6.72 60.04 1.21
C LEU A 4 -5.31 59.46 1.01
N VAL A 5 -4.28 60.09 1.62
CA VAL A 5 -2.87 59.67 1.55
C VAL A 5 -2.35 59.02 2.85
N ALA A 6 -3.12 58.92 3.94
CA ALA A 6 -2.52 58.56 5.23
C ALA A 6 -3.03 57.28 5.94
N GLU A 7 -4.04 56.56 5.44
CA GLU A 7 -4.69 55.54 6.29
C GLU A 7 -4.93 54.15 5.66
N VAL A 8 -4.03 53.72 4.77
CA VAL A 8 -3.73 52.28 4.59
C VAL A 8 -2.20 52.04 4.51
N HIS A 9 -1.41 53.00 5.01
CA HIS A 9 0.05 52.88 5.05
C HIS A 9 0.55 51.98 6.21
N ASP A 10 -0.30 51.53 7.15
CA ASP A 10 0.23 50.92 8.39
C ASP A 10 -0.34 49.56 8.84
N ARG A 11 -0.95 48.75 7.95
CA ARG A 11 -1.37 47.38 8.32
C ARG A 11 -1.23 46.30 7.26
N LEU A 12 -0.05 46.16 6.63
CA LEU A 12 0.50 44.84 6.23
C LEU A 12 1.95 44.91 5.71
N HIS A 13 2.77 45.82 6.26
CA HIS A 13 4.24 45.75 6.14
C HIS A 13 4.87 44.68 7.06
N GLY A 14 4.06 43.83 7.70
CA GLY A 14 4.48 42.74 8.57
C GLY A 14 4.07 41.38 8.04
N PHE A 15 4.44 41.03 6.80
CA PHE A 15 4.69 39.64 6.37
C PHE A 15 5.42 39.70 5.01
N ILE A 16 6.66 40.21 5.02
CA ILE A 16 7.83 39.35 4.92
C ILE A 16 8.02 38.92 3.45
N GLY A 17 8.92 39.52 2.67
CA GLY A 17 10.33 39.67 3.05
C GLY A 17 11.07 38.33 3.09
N TRP A 18 10.40 37.21 2.78
CA TRP A 18 10.97 35.87 2.82
C TRP A 18 10.32 35.02 1.75
N PHE A 19 10.63 35.31 0.48
CA PHE A 19 11.07 34.33 -0.53
C PHE A 19 11.13 34.98 -1.93
N LEU A 20 12.02 35.96 -2.07
CA LEU A 20 12.86 35.99 -3.28
C LEU A 20 13.66 34.67 -3.30
N GLU A 21 13.90 34.11 -4.50
CA GLU A 21 14.47 32.78 -4.81
C GLU A 21 13.44 31.64 -4.80
N THR A 22 12.88 31.17 -5.93
CA THR A 22 13.62 30.37 -6.91
C THR A 22 12.77 30.16 -8.18
N HIS A 23 13.15 30.88 -9.24
CA HIS A 23 13.35 30.39 -10.64
C HIS A 23 12.19 29.67 -11.37
N PHE A 24 11.74 30.06 -12.58
CA PHE A 24 12.47 30.48 -13.79
C PHE A 24 11.47 31.04 -14.83
N PHE A 25 11.83 32.11 -15.57
CA PHE A 25 11.17 32.57 -16.80
C PHE A 25 12.24 33.23 -17.69
N ILE A 26 12.44 32.75 -18.93
CA ILE A 26 13.16 33.44 -20.03
C ILE A 26 12.47 33.03 -21.37
N ILE A 27 11.59 33.89 -21.94
CA ILE A 27 11.74 34.81 -23.12
C ILE A 27 11.94 34.13 -24.49
N VAL A 28 11.02 34.39 -25.44
CA VAL A 28 11.21 34.74 -26.88
C VAL A 28 9.88 35.41 -27.34
N SER A 29 9.73 36.46 -28.16
CA SER A 29 10.56 37.55 -28.72
C SER A 29 9.59 38.60 -29.28
N ARG A 30 10.03 39.86 -29.35
CA ARG A 30 9.34 40.97 -30.04
C ARG A 30 9.32 40.72 -31.56
N LYS A 31 8.14 40.42 -32.13
CA LYS A 31 7.58 40.97 -33.39
C LYS A 31 6.30 40.22 -33.74
N ASN A 32 5.16 40.90 -33.53
CA ASN A 32 3.80 40.68 -34.04
C ASN A 32 2.79 40.94 -32.93
N LEU A 33 2.45 42.21 -32.80
CA LEU A 33 1.59 42.80 -31.78
C LEU A 33 0.10 42.49 -32.04
N ILE A 34 -0.26 41.23 -32.32
CA ILE A 34 -1.65 40.77 -32.47
C ILE A 34 -1.87 39.39 -31.79
N SER A 35 -0.81 38.62 -31.50
CA SER A 35 -0.91 37.30 -30.84
C SER A 35 -0.95 37.34 -29.30
N GLY A 36 -0.76 38.52 -28.69
CA GLY A 36 -0.57 38.67 -27.23
C GLY A 36 -1.82 38.55 -26.36
N VAL A 37 -3.02 38.48 -26.93
CA VAL A 37 -4.29 38.41 -26.16
C VAL A 37 -4.81 36.97 -26.05
N ILE A 38 -4.60 36.14 -27.08
CA ILE A 38 -5.12 34.75 -27.11
C ILE A 38 -4.29 33.81 -26.22
N VAL A 39 -3.00 34.09 -26.02
CA VAL A 39 -2.11 33.25 -25.19
C VAL A 39 -2.40 33.42 -23.68
N LYS A 40 -2.88 34.59 -23.23
CA LYS A 40 -3.07 34.86 -21.79
C LYS A 40 -4.20 34.03 -21.16
N ASP A 41 -5.30 33.80 -21.85
CA ASP A 41 -6.45 33.07 -21.30
C ASP A 41 -6.21 31.55 -21.26
N SER A 42 -5.55 31.00 -22.28
CA SER A 42 -5.17 29.58 -22.33
C SER A 42 -4.14 29.23 -21.25
N VAL A 43 -3.18 30.12 -20.98
CA VAL A 43 -2.17 29.97 -19.91
C VAL A 43 -2.80 30.09 -18.50
N LYS A 44 -3.85 30.90 -18.34
CA LYS A 44 -4.60 31.00 -17.07
C LYS A 44 -5.40 29.73 -16.78
N LYS A 45 -6.02 29.12 -17.80
CA LYS A 45 -6.70 27.81 -17.69
C LYS A 45 -5.70 26.68 -17.42
N PHE A 46 -4.52 26.71 -18.06
CA PHE A 46 -3.43 25.77 -17.79
C PHE A 46 -2.98 25.80 -16.33
N ARG A 47 -2.80 27.00 -15.77
CA ARG A 47 -2.37 27.14 -14.36
C ARG A 47 -3.43 26.57 -13.41
N ASN A 48 -4.72 26.79 -13.66
CA ASN A 48 -5.77 26.24 -12.80
C ASN A 48 -5.90 24.70 -12.92
N ALA A 49 -5.77 24.13 -14.13
CA ALA A 49 -5.82 22.67 -14.33
C ALA A 49 -4.57 21.96 -13.78
N ALA A 50 -3.38 22.55 -13.95
CA ALA A 50 -2.12 22.01 -13.46
C ALA A 50 -1.94 22.13 -11.94
N THR A 51 -2.65 23.05 -11.28
CA THR A 51 -2.63 23.18 -9.81
C THR A 51 -3.49 22.11 -9.11
N ILE A 52 -4.40 21.43 -9.84
CA ILE A 52 -5.36 20.47 -9.27
C ILE A 52 -4.85 19.02 -9.29
N SER A 53 -3.83 18.69 -10.08
CA SER A 53 -3.29 17.32 -10.16
C SER A 53 -1.75 17.32 -10.14
N SER A 54 -1.18 17.17 -8.95
CA SER A 54 0.28 17.12 -8.74
C SER A 54 0.92 15.77 -9.12
N GLY A 55 0.14 14.80 -9.62
CA GLY A 55 0.61 13.43 -9.90
C GLY A 55 0.45 12.92 -11.34
N VAL A 56 -0.40 13.53 -12.18
CA VAL A 56 -0.69 13.02 -13.53
C VAL A 56 0.18 13.74 -14.57
N ALA A 57 0.86 12.99 -15.45
CA ALA A 57 1.63 13.56 -16.54
C ALA A 57 0.69 14.12 -17.62
N LEU A 58 0.86 15.41 -17.92
CA LEU A 58 0.02 16.16 -18.84
C LEU A 58 0.84 16.74 -19.98
N TYR A 59 0.29 16.61 -21.18
CA TYR A 59 0.81 17.16 -22.42
C TYR A 59 -0.32 17.86 -23.17
N ILE A 60 -0.12 19.10 -23.62
CA ILE A 60 -1.18 19.91 -24.21
C ILE A 60 -0.75 20.45 -25.57
N THR A 61 -1.64 20.29 -26.55
CA THR A 61 -1.52 20.93 -27.86
C THR A 61 -2.69 21.85 -28.14
N ASP A 62 -2.51 22.78 -29.08
CA ASP A 62 -3.60 23.55 -29.66
C ASP A 62 -4.45 22.69 -30.63
N GLY A 63 -5.50 23.30 -31.19
CA GLY A 63 -6.38 22.67 -32.16
C GLY A 63 -5.74 22.31 -33.50
N ASN A 64 -4.46 22.66 -33.72
CA ASN A 64 -3.66 22.27 -34.88
C ASN A 64 -2.52 21.32 -34.51
N ALA A 65 -2.56 20.71 -33.31
CA ALA A 65 -1.53 19.81 -32.81
C ALA A 65 -0.12 20.47 -32.67
N ILE A 66 -0.06 21.78 -32.39
CA ILE A 66 1.17 22.45 -31.96
C ILE A 66 1.28 22.38 -30.44
N THR A 67 2.46 21.99 -29.94
CA THR A 67 2.70 21.84 -28.51
C THR A 67 2.66 23.17 -27.77
N LEU A 68 1.76 23.28 -26.80
CA LEU A 68 1.63 24.46 -25.93
C LEU A 68 2.43 24.30 -24.64
N GLY A 69 2.58 23.08 -24.13
CA GLY A 69 3.35 22.82 -22.93
C GLY A 69 3.09 21.46 -22.30
N THR A 70 3.97 21.11 -21.37
CA THR A 70 3.88 19.91 -20.55
C THR A 70 4.05 20.27 -19.08
N ASN A 71 3.69 19.37 -18.16
CA ASN A 71 3.95 19.56 -16.74
C ASN A 71 5.18 18.77 -16.27
N ARG A 72 5.69 19.08 -15.07
CA ARG A 72 6.86 18.37 -14.48
C ARG A 72 6.66 16.85 -14.37
N ALA A 73 5.43 16.38 -14.24
CA ALA A 73 5.15 14.94 -14.21
C ALA A 73 5.42 14.28 -15.57
N TYR A 74 5.10 14.94 -16.68
CA TYR A 74 5.42 14.49 -18.03
C TYR A 74 6.93 14.42 -18.27
N GLU A 75 7.68 15.47 -17.89
CA GLU A 75 9.14 15.50 -18.05
C GLU A 75 9.81 14.36 -17.27
N ARG A 76 9.37 14.10 -16.04
CA ARG A 76 9.86 12.97 -15.23
C ARG A 76 9.54 11.62 -15.86
N LEU A 77 8.31 11.47 -16.36
CA LEU A 77 7.80 10.22 -16.91
C LEU A 77 8.46 9.85 -18.24
N THR A 78 8.67 10.83 -19.12
CA THR A 78 9.20 10.60 -20.48
C THR A 78 10.70 10.84 -20.57
N GLY A 79 11.27 11.64 -19.68
CA GLY A 79 12.67 12.08 -19.71
C GLY A 79 12.95 13.23 -20.70
N LEU A 80 11.92 13.73 -21.37
CA LEU A 80 12.02 14.85 -22.30
C LEU A 80 11.90 16.19 -21.56
N GLN A 81 12.56 17.23 -22.05
CA GLN A 81 12.41 18.59 -21.52
C GLN A 81 11.30 19.31 -22.28
N THR A 82 10.47 20.09 -21.58
CA THR A 82 9.40 20.88 -22.22
C THR A 82 9.95 21.86 -23.26
N SER A 83 11.16 22.38 -23.06
CA SER A 83 11.83 23.30 -23.99
C SER A 83 12.02 22.73 -25.39
N ASP A 84 12.19 21.41 -25.49
CA ASP A 84 12.51 20.75 -26.75
C ASP A 84 11.25 20.42 -27.57
N LEU A 85 10.08 20.56 -26.93
CA LEU A 85 8.78 20.12 -27.45
C LEU A 85 7.86 21.31 -27.77
N VAL A 86 7.92 22.39 -26.98
CA VAL A 86 7.04 23.56 -27.13
C VAL A 86 7.25 24.27 -28.46
N GLY A 87 6.15 24.61 -29.12
CA GLY A 87 6.15 25.33 -30.40
C GLY A 87 6.36 24.45 -31.64
N LYS A 88 6.72 23.17 -31.47
CA LYS A 88 6.81 22.19 -32.57
C LYS A 88 5.46 21.54 -32.85
N HIS A 89 5.26 21.16 -34.10
CA HIS A 89 4.06 20.42 -34.51
C HIS A 89 4.22 18.93 -34.20
N MET A 90 3.16 18.23 -33.79
CA MET A 90 3.25 16.82 -33.40
C MET A 90 3.75 15.88 -34.51
N ARG A 91 3.54 16.24 -35.79
CA ARG A 91 4.08 15.48 -36.93
C ARG A 91 5.61 15.61 -37.04
N GLU A 92 6.13 16.82 -36.82
CA GLU A 92 7.57 17.10 -36.80
C GLU A 92 8.24 16.32 -35.67
N LEU A 93 7.63 16.27 -34.48
CA LEU A 93 8.15 15.50 -33.35
C LEU A 93 8.17 13.98 -33.61
N VAL A 94 7.27 13.45 -34.44
CA VAL A 94 7.30 12.04 -34.85
C VAL A 94 8.41 11.81 -35.89
N GLU A 95 8.54 12.70 -36.87
CA GLU A 95 9.58 12.63 -37.92
C GLU A 95 11.00 12.80 -37.36
N GLU A 96 11.19 13.69 -36.39
CA GLU A 96 12.45 13.89 -35.66
C GLU A 96 12.77 12.75 -34.69
N GLY A 97 11.86 11.77 -34.55
CA GLY A 97 12.08 10.62 -33.70
C GLY A 97 12.02 10.93 -32.21
N PHE A 98 11.14 11.84 -31.77
CA PHE A 98 10.77 11.92 -30.35
C PHE A 98 9.73 10.86 -29.98
N PHE A 99 8.83 10.53 -30.92
CA PHE A 99 7.75 9.56 -30.72
C PHE A 99 7.59 8.65 -31.94
N ASP A 100 7.18 7.40 -31.75
CA ASP A 100 6.87 6.48 -32.86
C ASP A 100 5.53 6.81 -33.55
N ARG A 101 4.60 7.42 -32.82
CA ARG A 101 3.27 7.86 -33.28
C ARG A 101 2.73 8.95 -32.34
N SER A 102 1.60 9.58 -32.68
CA SER A 102 1.01 10.67 -31.86
C SER A 102 -0.50 10.52 -31.67
N VAL A 103 -0.94 10.55 -30.40
CA VAL A 103 -2.37 10.53 -30.05
C VAL A 103 -3.07 11.83 -30.43
N SER A 104 -2.39 12.98 -30.33
CA SER A 104 -2.97 14.27 -30.70
C SER A 104 -3.30 14.34 -32.20
N LEU A 105 -2.51 13.68 -33.06
CA LEU A 105 -2.82 13.60 -34.49
C LEU A 105 -4.03 12.71 -34.76
N LEU A 106 -4.21 11.63 -34.00
CA LEU A 106 -5.38 10.75 -34.12
C LEU A 106 -6.67 11.43 -33.64
N VAL A 107 -6.58 12.18 -32.54
CA VAL A 107 -7.70 12.99 -32.03
C VAL A 107 -8.08 14.08 -33.04
N LEU A 108 -7.10 14.69 -33.72
CA LEU A 108 -7.35 15.71 -34.74
C LEU A 108 -8.05 15.13 -35.99
N ASP A 109 -7.71 13.91 -36.38
CA ASP A 109 -8.27 13.23 -37.54
C ASP A 109 -9.70 12.70 -37.28
N LYS A 110 -9.91 12.07 -36.11
CA LYS A 110 -11.19 11.43 -35.76
C LYS A 110 -12.19 12.35 -35.07
N GLY A 111 -11.71 13.42 -34.42
CA GLY A 111 -12.54 14.36 -33.68
C GLY A 111 -13.10 13.84 -32.35
N ASP A 112 -12.62 12.69 -31.86
CA ASP A 112 -13.05 12.08 -30.58
C ASP A 112 -11.85 11.67 -29.71
N ARG A 113 -12.10 11.29 -28.45
CA ARG A 113 -11.09 10.81 -27.51
C ARG A 113 -10.43 9.53 -28.03
N GLU A 114 -9.10 9.51 -28.01
CA GLU A 114 -8.30 8.36 -28.45
C GLU A 114 -7.27 7.97 -27.38
N THR A 115 -6.99 6.67 -27.29
CA THR A 115 -5.98 6.10 -26.40
C THR A 115 -5.06 5.17 -27.19
N ILE A 116 -3.74 5.39 -27.10
CA ILE A 116 -2.76 4.55 -27.79
C ILE A 116 -1.55 4.25 -26.89
N SER A 117 -0.86 3.16 -27.23
CA SER A 117 0.52 2.93 -26.80
C SER A 117 1.46 3.77 -27.67
N GLN A 118 2.36 4.52 -27.05
CA GLN A 118 3.34 5.39 -27.69
C GLN A 118 4.73 5.13 -27.11
N SER A 119 5.74 5.05 -27.96
CA SER A 119 7.14 4.90 -27.59
C SER A 119 7.85 6.24 -27.65
N ILE A 120 8.50 6.62 -26.55
CA ILE A 120 9.40 7.76 -26.46
C ILE A 120 10.77 7.31 -26.97
N ILE A 121 11.05 7.58 -28.23
CA ILE A 121 12.23 7.03 -28.93
C ILE A 121 13.56 7.45 -28.27
N PRO A 122 13.79 8.72 -27.85
CA PRO A 122 15.06 9.13 -27.26
C PRO A 122 15.38 8.44 -25.93
N THR A 123 14.36 8.00 -25.20
CA THR A 123 14.52 7.38 -23.88
C THR A 123 14.19 5.89 -23.87
N GLY A 124 13.71 5.34 -24.99
CA GLY A 124 13.24 3.96 -25.12
C GLY A 124 12.04 3.62 -24.24
N ARG A 125 11.35 4.61 -23.66
CA ARG A 125 10.24 4.37 -22.73
C ARG A 125 8.94 4.16 -23.48
N GLN A 126 8.16 3.16 -23.11
CA GLN A 126 6.79 3.02 -23.60
C GLN A 126 5.80 3.69 -22.63
N VAL A 127 4.76 4.34 -23.18
CA VAL A 127 3.71 5.04 -22.44
C VAL A 127 2.33 4.78 -23.06
N ILE A 128 1.29 4.67 -22.25
CA ILE A 128 -0.10 4.80 -22.69
C ILE A 128 -0.43 6.29 -22.68
N VAL A 129 -0.93 6.81 -23.79
CA VAL A 129 -1.36 8.20 -23.91
C VAL A 129 -2.83 8.24 -24.30
N THR A 130 -3.59 9.07 -23.59
CA THR A 130 -5.01 9.33 -23.89
C THR A 130 -5.19 10.81 -24.20
N GLY A 131 -5.57 11.12 -25.44
CA GLY A 131 -5.85 12.48 -25.88
C GLY A 131 -7.34 12.78 -25.78
N ASN A 132 -7.69 13.88 -25.10
CA ASN A 132 -9.07 14.34 -24.96
C ASN A 132 -9.24 15.68 -25.68
N PRO A 133 -10.09 15.76 -26.74
CA PRO A 133 -10.35 17.03 -27.43
C PRO A 133 -11.18 17.98 -26.57
N VAL A 134 -10.88 19.27 -26.64
CA VAL A 134 -11.63 20.35 -25.99
C VAL A 134 -12.10 21.32 -27.05
N PHE A 135 -13.42 21.47 -27.19
CA PHE A 135 -14.06 22.31 -28.20
C PHE A 135 -14.43 23.69 -27.66
N THR A 136 -14.45 24.70 -28.52
CA THR A 136 -15.06 26.01 -28.23
C THR A 136 -16.58 25.91 -28.24
N LYS A 137 -17.27 26.96 -27.76
CA LYS A 137 -18.74 27.05 -27.81
C LYS A 137 -19.32 26.95 -29.23
N ASP A 138 -18.51 27.27 -30.24
CA ASP A 138 -18.86 27.21 -31.66
C ASP A 138 -18.54 25.85 -32.31
N GLY A 139 -18.19 24.83 -31.51
CA GLY A 139 -17.93 23.47 -31.98
C GLY A 139 -16.56 23.26 -32.63
N LYS A 140 -15.67 24.26 -32.61
CA LYS A 140 -14.32 24.14 -33.17
C LYS A 140 -13.34 23.59 -32.15
N LEU A 141 -12.47 22.66 -32.55
CA LEU A 141 -11.42 22.11 -31.68
C LEU A 141 -10.47 23.23 -31.22
N SER A 142 -10.38 23.43 -29.91
CA SER A 142 -9.58 24.48 -29.28
C SER A 142 -8.25 23.96 -28.75
N LEU A 143 -8.27 22.82 -28.07
CA LEU A 143 -7.13 22.21 -27.38
C LEU A 143 -7.26 20.69 -27.41
N ILE A 144 -6.13 20.00 -27.29
CA ILE A 144 -6.10 18.57 -26.97
C ILE A 144 -5.33 18.42 -25.66
N VAL A 145 -5.97 17.84 -24.66
CA VAL A 145 -5.36 17.55 -23.36
C VAL A 145 -5.04 16.06 -23.31
N THR A 146 -3.75 15.77 -23.27
CA THR A 146 -3.24 14.41 -23.28
C THR A 146 -2.73 14.02 -21.89
N THR A 147 -3.30 12.95 -21.34
CA THR A 147 -2.81 12.28 -20.12
C THR A 147 -1.87 11.16 -20.51
N VAL A 148 -0.73 11.07 -19.84
CA VAL A 148 0.34 10.11 -20.15
C VAL A 148 0.60 9.21 -18.95
N GLU A 149 0.63 7.91 -19.20
CA GLU A 149 0.87 6.87 -18.20
C GLU A 149 2.00 5.94 -18.71
N GLY A 150 2.87 5.43 -17.84
CA GLY A 150 3.97 4.55 -18.29
C GLY A 150 3.52 3.12 -18.59
N LEU A 151 3.98 2.54 -19.71
CA LEU A 151 3.93 1.10 -19.97
C LEU A 151 5.21 0.47 -19.43
N LYS A 152 5.06 -0.47 -18.49
CA LYS A 152 6.19 -1.11 -17.83
C LYS A 152 6.75 -2.24 -18.69
N GLU A 153 7.80 -1.97 -19.45
CA GLU A 153 8.70 -3.02 -19.93
C GLU A 153 9.69 -3.41 -18.83
N GLY A 154 9.92 -4.71 -18.68
CA GLY A 154 11.11 -5.25 -18.03
C GLY A 154 11.13 -5.24 -16.51
N SER A 155 10.69 -6.36 -15.95
CA SER A 155 11.00 -6.85 -14.60
C SER A 155 12.47 -6.60 -14.16
N TYR A 156 12.63 -6.30 -12.87
CA TYR A 156 13.82 -6.47 -12.00
C TYR A 156 14.50 -5.24 -11.36
N GLU A 157 14.23 -3.98 -11.74
CA GLU A 157 14.98 -2.84 -11.12
C GLU A 157 14.18 -1.66 -10.56
N ARG A 158 12.83 -1.64 -10.58
CA ARG A 158 12.06 -0.54 -9.96
C ARG A 158 10.92 -0.99 -9.05
N ALA A 159 11.22 -1.90 -8.12
CA ALA A 159 10.42 -2.11 -6.91
C ALA A 159 10.56 -0.95 -5.88
N SER A 160 10.99 0.25 -6.30
CA SER A 160 11.37 1.34 -5.39
C SER A 160 10.56 2.64 -5.58
N SER A 161 9.51 2.66 -6.40
CA SER A 161 8.70 3.89 -6.59
C SER A 161 7.18 3.70 -6.64
N GLU A 162 6.67 2.47 -6.51
CA GLU A 162 5.23 2.20 -6.38
C GLU A 162 4.82 1.65 -5.02
N HIS A 163 5.77 1.61 -4.08
CA HIS A 163 5.52 1.14 -2.74
C HIS A 163 5.46 2.35 -1.83
N PHE A 164 4.36 2.44 -1.09
CA PHE A 164 4.24 3.38 0.00
C PHE A 164 5.22 2.94 1.07
N THR A 165 6.37 3.60 1.08
CA THR A 165 7.44 3.39 2.05
C THR A 165 7.45 4.62 2.95
N MET A 166 6.90 4.50 4.17
CA MET A 166 6.96 5.57 5.16
C MET A 166 7.93 5.19 6.29
N PRO A 167 9.05 5.90 6.46
CA PRO A 167 9.89 5.71 7.63
C PRO A 167 9.12 6.18 8.88
N LEU A 168 9.16 5.37 9.94
CA LEU A 168 8.68 5.77 11.26
C LEU A 168 9.71 6.71 11.90
N LEU A 169 9.22 7.80 12.50
CA LEU A 169 10.05 8.90 13.02
C LEU A 169 10.99 8.46 14.14
N SER A 170 10.66 7.37 14.84
CA SER A 170 11.45 6.85 15.97
C SER A 170 12.52 5.81 15.58
N GLY A 171 12.88 5.67 14.30
CA GLY A 171 13.96 4.76 13.88
C GLY A 171 13.70 3.26 14.13
N THR A 172 12.47 2.89 14.47
CA THR A 172 12.06 1.54 14.89
C THR A 172 11.28 0.76 13.81
N GLY A 173 11.21 1.29 12.59
CA GLY A 173 10.67 0.55 11.44
C GLY A 173 10.33 1.44 10.24
N THR A 174 9.97 0.79 9.14
CA THR A 174 9.44 1.44 7.94
C THR A 174 8.14 0.73 7.57
N ILE A 175 7.07 1.48 7.32
CA ILE A 175 5.84 0.90 6.76
C ILE A 175 6.06 0.70 5.27
N VAL A 176 5.95 -0.53 4.83
CA VAL A 176 6.12 -0.93 3.44
C VAL A 176 4.80 -1.51 2.93
N ALA A 177 4.20 -0.87 1.94
CA ALA A 177 2.95 -1.31 1.33
C ALA A 177 2.90 -1.05 -0.19
N ALA A 178 2.67 -2.09 -0.98
CA ALA A 178 2.33 -2.03 -2.40
C ALA A 178 0.83 -2.15 -2.64
N SER A 179 0.19 -3.06 -1.90
CA SER A 179 -1.16 -3.51 -2.16
C SER A 179 -2.14 -2.39 -1.89
N GLN A 180 -3.19 -2.31 -2.72
CA GLN A 180 -4.26 -1.32 -2.53
C GLN A 180 -4.93 -1.50 -1.16
N LEU A 181 -5.12 -2.75 -0.73
CA LEU A 181 -5.68 -3.08 0.59
C LEU A 181 -4.86 -2.47 1.72
N MET A 182 -3.52 -2.58 1.69
CA MET A 182 -2.69 -1.96 2.72
C MET A 182 -2.62 -0.44 2.62
N ARG A 183 -2.75 0.13 1.42
CA ARG A 183 -2.86 1.59 1.29
C ARG A 183 -4.13 2.12 1.96
N GLU A 184 -5.26 1.45 1.79
CA GLU A 184 -6.52 1.81 2.46
C GLU A 184 -6.40 1.70 3.98
N VAL A 185 -5.72 0.67 4.50
CA VAL A 185 -5.41 0.54 5.93
C VAL A 185 -4.59 1.73 6.43
N ILE A 186 -3.56 2.13 5.68
CA ILE A 186 -2.70 3.25 6.03
C ILE A 186 -3.47 4.57 5.98
N GLU A 187 -4.29 4.80 4.96
CA GLU A 187 -5.14 5.99 4.85
C GLU A 187 -6.10 6.10 6.03
N ARG A 188 -6.76 5.00 6.41
CA ARG A 188 -7.61 4.96 7.61
C ARG A 188 -6.82 5.24 8.88
N ALA A 189 -5.62 4.69 9.01
CA ALA A 189 -4.73 4.95 10.14
C ALA A 189 -4.32 6.42 10.22
N LEU A 190 -4.01 7.06 9.09
CA LEU A 190 -3.67 8.48 9.01
C LEU A 190 -4.87 9.36 9.37
N LEU A 191 -6.07 9.03 8.91
CA LEU A 191 -7.30 9.72 9.31
C LEU A 191 -7.54 9.58 10.81
N ALA A 192 -7.42 8.36 11.34
CA ALA A 192 -7.57 8.10 12.77
C ALA A 192 -6.54 8.85 13.62
N ALA A 193 -5.33 9.07 13.10
CA ALA A 193 -4.28 9.82 13.80
C ALA A 193 -4.70 11.26 14.14
N GLY A 194 -5.52 11.89 13.28
CA GLY A 194 -6.03 13.25 13.47
C GLY A 194 -7.03 13.44 14.62
N PHE A 195 -7.52 12.36 15.22
CA PHE A 195 -8.50 12.39 16.31
C PHE A 195 -7.97 11.67 17.55
N ASP A 196 -8.49 12.03 18.72
CA ASP A 196 -8.12 11.39 20.00
C ASP A 196 -9.00 10.18 20.38
N SER A 197 -9.82 9.72 19.42
CA SER A 197 -10.71 8.57 19.60
C SER A 197 -9.93 7.26 19.76
N THR A 198 -10.54 6.33 20.49
CA THR A 198 -10.03 4.96 20.61
C THR A 198 -10.06 4.25 19.27
N VAL A 199 -8.97 3.57 18.93
CA VAL A 199 -8.85 2.81 17.68
C VAL A 199 -8.74 1.33 18.01
N LEU A 200 -9.54 0.50 17.34
CA LEU A 200 -9.45 -0.96 17.39
C LEU A 200 -8.83 -1.48 16.09
N ILE A 201 -7.67 -2.11 16.21
CA ILE A 201 -6.93 -2.75 15.12
C ILE A 201 -7.21 -4.24 15.15
N VAL A 202 -7.86 -4.77 14.12
CA VAL A 202 -8.20 -6.18 14.00
C VAL A 202 -7.31 -6.81 12.94
N GLY A 203 -6.78 -8.01 13.21
CA GLY A 203 -6.04 -8.77 12.22
C GLY A 203 -5.29 -9.94 12.82
N GLU A 204 -4.90 -10.90 11.98
CA GLU A 204 -4.22 -12.11 12.41
C GLU A 204 -2.89 -11.83 13.14
N THR A 205 -2.37 -12.86 13.79
CA THR A 205 -1.05 -12.78 14.42
C THR A 205 0.02 -12.53 13.36
N GLY A 206 0.92 -11.58 13.62
CA GLY A 206 2.06 -11.29 12.73
C GLY A 206 1.76 -10.40 11.51
N VAL A 207 0.56 -9.82 11.37
CA VAL A 207 0.22 -8.94 10.22
C VAL A 207 0.82 -7.52 10.28
N GLY A 208 1.31 -7.10 11.45
CA GLY A 208 1.86 -5.75 11.68
C GLY A 208 0.97 -4.79 12.47
N LYS A 209 0.11 -5.27 13.38
CA LYS A 209 -0.79 -4.43 14.20
C LYS A 209 -0.05 -3.33 14.97
N GLU A 210 1.09 -3.66 15.58
CA GLU A 210 1.91 -2.68 16.30
C GLU A 210 2.46 -1.58 15.38
N VAL A 211 2.86 -1.92 14.16
CA VAL A 211 3.38 -0.96 13.18
C VAL A 211 2.32 0.07 12.83
N VAL A 212 1.07 -0.38 12.65
CA VAL A 212 -0.08 0.51 12.41
C VAL A 212 -0.40 1.35 13.65
N ALA A 213 -0.37 0.77 14.86
CA ALA A 213 -0.58 1.53 16.10
C ALA A 213 0.45 2.64 16.29
N ARG A 214 1.72 2.35 16.00
CA ARG A 214 2.81 3.33 16.06
C ARG A 214 2.64 4.45 15.03
N LEU A 215 2.23 4.12 13.80
CA LEU A 215 1.90 5.11 12.79
C LEU A 215 0.84 6.10 13.28
N ILE A 216 -0.24 5.59 13.89
CA ILE A 216 -1.32 6.42 14.42
C ILE A 216 -0.77 7.37 15.49
N HIS A 217 0.05 6.86 16.41
CA HIS A 217 0.66 7.68 17.46
C HIS A 217 1.58 8.77 16.89
N GLU A 218 2.53 8.41 16.01
CA GLU A 218 3.52 9.34 15.44
C GLU A 218 2.89 10.43 14.57
N ARG A 219 1.71 10.16 14.01
CA ARG A 219 0.95 11.11 13.17
C ARG A 219 -0.14 11.85 13.94
N SER A 220 -0.27 11.60 15.24
CA SER A 220 -1.25 12.27 16.09
C SER A 220 -0.72 13.55 16.72
N ALA A 221 -1.63 14.30 17.36
CA ALA A 221 -1.27 15.43 18.21
C ALA A 221 -0.38 15.03 19.41
N ARG A 222 -0.41 13.75 19.81
CA ARG A 222 0.34 13.20 20.97
C ARG A 222 1.68 12.57 20.58
N LYS A 223 2.18 12.81 19.36
CA LYS A 223 3.44 12.24 18.84
C LYS A 223 4.70 12.51 19.68
N SER A 224 4.68 13.56 20.50
CA SER A 224 5.79 13.91 21.42
C SER A 224 5.64 13.27 22.80
N GLY A 225 4.48 12.69 23.10
CA GLY A 225 4.21 11.98 24.34
C GLY A 225 4.70 10.53 24.29
N PRO A 226 4.67 9.81 25.42
CA PRO A 226 5.07 8.41 25.48
C PRO A 226 4.15 7.49 24.67
N PHE A 227 4.72 6.47 24.04
CA PHE A 227 3.99 5.35 23.44
C PHE A 227 4.22 4.09 24.27
N VAL A 228 3.30 3.79 25.18
CA VAL A 228 3.40 2.64 26.09
C VAL A 228 2.68 1.45 25.49
N ARG A 229 3.46 0.40 25.16
CA ARG A 229 2.92 -0.86 24.64
C ARG A 229 2.70 -1.85 25.79
N VAL A 230 1.51 -2.44 25.82
CA VAL A 230 1.12 -3.45 26.79
C VAL A 230 0.55 -4.65 26.05
N ASN A 231 1.17 -5.82 26.21
CA ASN A 231 0.58 -7.08 25.76
C ASN A 231 -0.23 -7.68 26.91
N LEU A 232 -1.56 -7.69 26.77
CA LEU A 232 -2.48 -8.11 27.82
C LEU A 232 -2.42 -9.63 28.05
N ALA A 233 -2.06 -10.41 27.04
CA ALA A 233 -1.88 -11.86 27.16
C ALA A 233 -0.60 -12.25 27.93
N ALA A 234 0.37 -11.34 28.04
CA ALA A 234 1.64 -11.61 28.70
C ALA A 234 1.62 -11.31 30.22
N ILE A 235 0.60 -10.60 30.70
CA ILE A 235 0.50 -10.21 32.11
C ILE A 235 -0.32 -11.25 32.88
N PRO A 236 0.24 -11.91 33.91
CA PRO A 236 -0.52 -12.80 34.77
C PRO A 236 -1.71 -12.09 35.40
N ARG A 237 -2.85 -12.78 35.51
CA ARG A 237 -4.12 -12.21 36.01
C ARG A 237 -3.95 -11.55 37.37
N GLU A 238 -3.15 -12.15 38.25
CA GLU A 238 -2.90 -11.70 39.62
C GLU A 238 -2.07 -10.41 39.66
N LEU A 239 -1.26 -10.16 38.62
CA LEU A 239 -0.39 -8.98 38.52
C LEU A 239 -1.00 -7.87 37.68
N PHE A 240 -2.09 -8.13 36.97
CA PHE A 240 -2.71 -7.19 36.03
C PHE A 240 -2.93 -5.80 36.63
N GLU A 241 -3.53 -5.73 37.81
CA GLU A 241 -3.84 -4.45 38.45
C GLU A 241 -2.59 -3.70 38.90
N ALA A 242 -1.64 -4.42 39.50
CA ALA A 242 -0.39 -3.84 39.96
C ALA A 242 0.46 -3.31 38.79
N GLU A 243 0.45 -3.98 37.64
CA GLU A 243 1.15 -3.55 36.43
C GLU A 243 0.42 -2.40 35.71
N MET A 244 -0.89 -2.53 35.48
CA MET A 244 -1.66 -1.55 34.70
C MET A 244 -1.93 -0.26 35.46
N PHE A 245 -2.34 -0.38 36.72
CA PHE A 245 -2.84 0.74 37.54
C PHE A 245 -1.83 1.19 38.60
N GLY A 246 -0.82 0.37 38.89
CA GLY A 246 0.15 0.64 39.94
C GLY A 246 -0.37 0.31 41.33
N TYR A 247 0.47 0.48 42.34
CA TYR A 247 0.10 0.21 43.73
C TYR A 247 0.81 1.15 44.71
N ARG A 248 0.15 1.42 45.84
CA ARG A 248 0.71 2.19 46.96
C ARG A 248 1.64 1.31 47.82
N PRO A 249 2.63 1.90 48.52
CA PRO A 249 3.45 1.17 49.49
C PRO A 249 2.58 0.36 50.47
N GLY A 250 2.91 -0.92 50.65
CA GLY A 250 2.20 -1.78 51.61
C GLY A 250 0.82 -2.30 51.15
N ALA A 251 0.46 -2.14 49.87
CA ALA A 251 -0.86 -2.58 49.36
C ALA A 251 -1.10 -4.10 49.45
N PHE A 252 -0.05 -4.93 49.40
CA PHE A 252 -0.12 -6.38 49.54
C PHE A 252 1.21 -6.96 50.06
N THR A 253 1.21 -8.22 50.49
CA THR A 253 2.41 -8.92 50.96
C THR A 253 3.43 -9.07 49.83
N GLY A 254 4.60 -8.42 49.95
CA GLY A 254 5.63 -8.36 48.90
C GLY A 254 5.64 -7.06 48.09
N ALA A 255 4.71 -6.13 48.35
CA ALA A 255 4.73 -4.81 47.72
C ALA A 255 6.02 -4.04 48.08
N SER A 256 6.62 -3.38 47.08
CA SER A 256 7.75 -2.49 47.30
C SER A 256 7.40 -1.40 48.31
N ARG A 257 8.36 -1.05 49.17
CA ARG A 257 8.24 0.08 50.12
C ARG A 257 8.06 1.43 49.43
N TYR A 258 8.38 1.51 48.14
CA TYR A 258 8.26 2.72 47.34
C TYR A 258 7.01 2.74 46.45
N GLY A 259 6.21 1.66 46.44
CA GLY A 259 5.11 1.50 45.49
C GLY A 259 5.60 1.25 44.06
N LYS A 260 4.67 1.27 43.10
CA LYS A 260 4.95 1.21 41.67
C LYS A 260 3.92 2.02 40.89
N GLU A 261 4.38 2.82 39.94
CA GLU A 261 3.49 3.53 39.01
C GLU A 261 3.01 2.57 37.91
N GLY A 262 1.72 2.65 37.58
CA GLY A 262 1.11 1.78 36.58
C GLY A 262 1.45 2.18 35.15
N LEU A 263 1.38 1.21 34.23
CA LEU A 263 1.65 1.40 32.80
C LEU A 263 0.74 2.43 32.13
N ILE A 264 -0.51 2.58 32.59
CA ILE A 264 -1.40 3.60 32.03
C ILE A 264 -0.93 4.99 32.43
N VAL A 265 -0.49 5.14 33.67
CA VAL A 265 -0.06 6.43 34.22
C VAL A 265 1.28 6.86 33.63
N SER A 266 2.18 5.91 33.34
CA SER A 266 3.43 6.22 32.63
C SER A 266 3.22 6.69 31.18
N ALA A 267 2.00 6.53 30.64
CA ALA A 267 1.61 6.99 29.32
C ALA A 267 0.95 8.38 29.29
N GLU A 268 0.97 9.11 30.42
CA GLU A 268 0.34 10.43 30.55
C GLU A 268 0.75 11.39 29.41
N GLY A 269 -0.24 12.07 28.81
CA GLY A 269 -0.05 12.95 27.65
C GLY A 269 0.26 12.20 26.33
N GLY A 270 0.33 10.88 26.37
CA GLY A 270 0.74 10.01 25.27
C GLY A 270 -0.33 9.01 24.84
N THR A 271 0.10 7.80 24.48
CA THR A 271 -0.75 6.74 23.94
C THR A 271 -0.42 5.39 24.58
N VAL A 272 -1.45 4.68 25.01
CA VAL A 272 -1.37 3.27 25.42
C VAL A 272 -1.83 2.39 24.28
N PHE A 273 -0.95 1.49 23.85
CA PHE A 273 -1.27 0.43 22.89
C PHE A 273 -1.52 -0.89 23.64
N LEU A 274 -2.76 -1.36 23.60
CA LEU A 274 -3.24 -2.58 24.23
C LEU A 274 -3.28 -3.71 23.19
N ASP A 275 -2.27 -4.57 23.18
CA ASP A 275 -2.24 -5.73 22.30
C ASP A 275 -2.94 -6.93 22.96
N GLU A 276 -3.53 -7.79 22.13
CA GLU A 276 -4.29 -8.98 22.54
C GLU A 276 -5.47 -8.69 23.49
N VAL A 277 -6.27 -7.64 23.22
CA VAL A 277 -7.41 -7.26 24.10
C VAL A 277 -8.49 -8.34 24.21
N GLY A 278 -8.61 -9.21 23.19
CA GLY A 278 -9.51 -10.37 23.20
C GLY A 278 -9.07 -11.51 24.13
N GLU A 279 -7.86 -11.44 24.70
CA GLU A 279 -7.39 -12.43 25.69
C GLU A 279 -7.77 -12.04 27.13
N LEU A 280 -8.41 -10.89 27.34
CA LEU A 280 -8.77 -10.42 28.68
C LEU A 280 -9.90 -11.25 29.31
N PRO A 281 -9.69 -11.79 30.53
CA PRO A 281 -10.73 -12.35 31.36
C PRO A 281 -11.85 -11.34 31.68
N ALA A 282 -13.09 -11.83 31.82
CA ALA A 282 -14.29 -10.99 32.00
C ALA A 282 -14.25 -10.05 33.22
N ASP A 283 -13.59 -10.43 34.30
CA ASP A 283 -13.41 -9.61 35.51
C ASP A 283 -12.45 -8.44 35.27
N LEU A 284 -11.43 -8.63 34.43
CA LEU A 284 -10.47 -7.58 34.07
C LEU A 284 -11.04 -6.62 33.02
N GLN A 285 -11.97 -7.09 32.17
CA GLN A 285 -12.68 -6.24 31.20
C GLN A 285 -13.41 -5.07 31.89
N VAL A 286 -14.01 -5.30 33.07
CA VAL A 286 -14.69 -4.24 33.84
C VAL A 286 -13.71 -3.15 34.30
N LYS A 287 -12.49 -3.54 34.68
CA LYS A 287 -11.47 -2.59 35.14
C LYS A 287 -10.94 -1.75 33.99
N LEU A 288 -10.70 -2.38 32.83
CA LEU A 288 -10.31 -1.67 31.62
C LEU A 288 -11.41 -0.70 31.15
N LEU A 289 -12.69 -1.12 31.22
CA LEU A 289 -13.83 -0.28 30.87
C LEU A 289 -13.86 1.02 31.68
N ARG A 290 -13.66 0.94 33.01
CA ARG A 290 -13.63 2.13 33.88
C ARG A 290 -12.58 3.14 33.42
N VAL A 291 -11.36 2.69 33.14
CA VAL A 291 -10.30 3.59 32.68
C VAL A 291 -10.63 4.22 31.31
N LEU A 292 -11.19 3.44 30.39
CA LEU A 292 -11.60 3.96 29.07
C LEU A 292 -12.77 4.95 29.14
N GLN A 293 -13.69 4.78 30.10
CA GLN A 293 -14.86 5.62 30.27
C GLN A 293 -14.55 6.89 31.08
N GLU A 294 -14.00 6.71 32.28
CA GLU A 294 -13.83 7.75 33.29
C GLU A 294 -12.50 8.50 33.15
N LYS A 295 -11.53 7.95 32.39
CA LYS A 295 -10.16 8.49 32.28
C LYS A 295 -9.51 8.64 33.66
N GLU A 296 -9.78 7.67 34.53
CA GLU A 296 -9.30 7.63 35.89
C GLU A 296 -8.66 6.26 36.18
N VAL A 297 -7.57 6.27 36.93
CA VAL A 297 -6.85 5.07 37.37
C VAL A 297 -6.86 5.04 38.89
N LEU A 298 -7.28 3.91 39.47
CA LEU A 298 -7.23 3.68 40.91
C LEU A 298 -6.12 2.67 41.23
N PRO A 299 -4.97 3.11 41.77
CA PRO A 299 -3.90 2.20 42.17
C PRO A 299 -4.36 1.22 43.25
N VAL A 300 -3.78 0.02 43.27
CA VAL A 300 -4.09 -0.98 44.30
C VAL A 300 -3.73 -0.42 45.69
N GLY A 301 -4.67 -0.51 46.62
CA GLY A 301 -4.55 0.02 47.98
C GLY A 301 -4.77 1.54 48.09
N ALA A 302 -5.11 2.25 47.02
CA ALA A 302 -5.52 3.65 47.07
C ALA A 302 -7.04 3.79 47.28
N THR A 303 -7.45 4.88 47.93
CA THR A 303 -8.85 5.28 48.09
C THR A 303 -9.31 6.35 47.10
N GLU A 304 -8.36 7.02 46.45
CA GLU A 304 -8.60 8.11 45.51
C GLU A 304 -8.12 7.74 44.11
N ALA A 305 -8.97 7.98 43.12
CA ALA A 305 -8.65 7.79 41.72
C ALA A 305 -7.82 8.97 41.19
N ARG A 306 -6.89 8.69 40.26
CA ARG A 306 -6.06 9.66 39.57
C ARG A 306 -6.57 9.82 38.14
N LYS A 307 -6.94 11.04 37.75
CA LYS A 307 -7.24 11.37 36.35
C LYS A 307 -5.99 11.20 35.48
N VAL A 308 -6.18 10.63 34.30
CA VAL A 308 -5.13 10.39 33.30
C VAL A 308 -5.57 10.89 31.94
N ASP A 309 -4.71 11.67 31.28
CA ASP A 309 -4.93 12.11 29.91
C ASP A 309 -4.16 11.22 28.93
N VAL A 310 -4.81 10.14 28.49
CA VAL A 310 -4.20 9.10 27.67
C VAL A 310 -5.11 8.69 26.51
N ARG A 311 -4.51 8.57 25.33
CA ARG A 311 -5.15 7.96 24.16
C ARG A 311 -4.99 6.44 24.18
N PHE A 312 -6.03 5.70 23.79
CA PHE A 312 -5.97 4.24 23.71
C PHE A 312 -6.03 3.75 22.27
N ILE A 313 -5.17 2.80 21.93
CA ILE A 313 -5.23 1.99 20.71
C ILE A 313 -5.27 0.54 21.17
N ALA A 314 -6.26 -0.23 20.74
CA ALA A 314 -6.38 -1.64 21.07
C ALA A 314 -6.16 -2.51 19.82
N ALA A 315 -5.65 -3.72 20.02
CA ALA A 315 -5.43 -4.70 18.97
C ALA A 315 -5.88 -6.10 19.39
N THR A 316 -6.36 -6.89 18.43
CA THR A 316 -6.68 -8.30 18.63
C THR A 316 -6.69 -9.07 17.31
N ASN A 317 -6.50 -10.39 17.40
CA ASN A 317 -6.73 -11.36 16.34
C ASN A 317 -8.05 -12.14 16.51
N ARG A 318 -8.75 -11.98 17.63
CA ARG A 318 -10.00 -12.69 17.92
C ARG A 318 -11.22 -11.95 17.35
N PRO A 319 -12.27 -12.67 16.93
CA PRO A 319 -13.51 -12.06 16.49
C PRO A 319 -14.30 -11.55 17.70
N LEU A 320 -14.04 -10.31 18.14
CA LEU A 320 -14.73 -9.73 19.31
C LEU A 320 -16.25 -9.70 19.14
N ASP A 321 -16.73 -9.53 17.89
CA ASP A 321 -18.16 -9.54 17.56
C ASP A 321 -18.81 -10.86 18.02
N GLU A 322 -18.22 -12.01 17.66
CA GLU A 322 -18.68 -13.34 18.07
C GLU A 322 -18.51 -13.58 19.58
N MET A 323 -17.43 -13.05 20.18
CA MET A 323 -17.20 -13.20 21.62
C MET A 323 -18.23 -12.45 22.45
N VAL A 324 -18.74 -11.31 21.95
CA VAL A 324 -19.84 -10.57 22.57
C VAL A 324 -21.13 -11.39 22.51
N GLU A 325 -21.43 -12.01 21.37
CA GLU A 325 -22.61 -12.87 21.21
C GLU A 325 -22.58 -14.10 22.14
N ARG A 326 -21.38 -14.66 22.38
CA ARG A 326 -21.17 -15.80 23.29
C ARG A 326 -21.12 -15.40 24.78
N GLY A 327 -21.01 -14.11 25.09
CA GLY A 327 -20.88 -13.60 26.46
C GLY A 327 -19.47 -13.65 27.04
N ASP A 328 -18.46 -14.02 26.24
CA ASP A 328 -17.04 -14.06 26.64
C ASP A 328 -16.41 -12.66 26.68
N PHE A 329 -16.98 -11.72 25.93
CA PHE A 329 -16.56 -10.33 25.90
C PHE A 329 -17.73 -9.39 26.19
N ARG A 330 -17.51 -8.41 27.05
CA ARG A 330 -18.59 -7.49 27.43
C ARG A 330 -18.92 -6.51 26.30
N MET A 331 -20.21 -6.40 26.02
CA MET A 331 -20.74 -5.50 25.00
C MET A 331 -20.41 -4.03 25.26
N ASP A 332 -20.41 -3.58 26.52
CA ASP A 332 -20.08 -2.21 26.91
C ASP A 332 -18.62 -1.83 26.62
N LEU A 333 -17.68 -2.73 26.93
CA LEU A 333 -16.27 -2.59 26.59
C LEU A 333 -16.04 -2.62 25.08
N TYR A 334 -16.70 -3.54 24.38
CA TYR A 334 -16.61 -3.63 22.93
C TYR A 334 -16.96 -2.31 22.25
N PHE A 335 -18.09 -1.68 22.59
CA PHE A 335 -18.48 -0.40 22.00
C PHE A 335 -17.52 0.75 22.36
N ARG A 336 -16.88 0.71 23.54
CA ARG A 336 -15.90 1.73 23.92
C ARG A 336 -14.56 1.57 23.20
N LEU A 337 -14.19 0.34 22.84
CA LEU A 337 -12.99 0.05 22.05
C LEU A 337 -13.23 0.28 20.55
N ASN A 338 -14.38 -0.14 20.04
CA ASN A 338 -14.70 -0.14 18.62
C ASN A 338 -15.29 1.20 18.13
N VAL A 339 -14.62 2.31 18.45
CA VAL A 339 -15.01 3.64 17.96
C VAL A 339 -14.51 3.87 16.53
N LEU A 340 -13.24 3.54 16.28
CA LEU A 340 -12.65 3.52 14.94
C LEU A 340 -12.01 2.15 14.69
N ARG A 341 -12.52 1.41 13.69
CA ARG A 341 -12.03 0.07 13.35
C ARG A 341 -11.08 0.09 12.16
N ILE A 342 -9.95 -0.59 12.29
CA ILE A 342 -8.98 -0.80 11.22
C ILE A 342 -8.69 -2.30 11.10
N ASP A 343 -9.18 -2.93 10.04
CA ASP A 343 -8.92 -4.33 9.74
C ASP A 343 -7.67 -4.45 8.86
N ILE A 344 -6.65 -5.18 9.33
CA ILE A 344 -5.42 -5.44 8.59
C ILE A 344 -5.55 -6.81 7.89
N PRO A 345 -5.48 -6.86 6.55
CA PRO A 345 -5.59 -8.11 5.82
C PRO A 345 -4.37 -9.01 6.06
N PRO A 346 -4.57 -10.34 6.08
CA PRO A 346 -3.48 -11.29 6.14
C PRO A 346 -2.63 -11.21 4.86
N LEU A 347 -1.37 -11.65 4.95
CA LEU A 347 -0.37 -11.52 3.89
C LEU A 347 -0.78 -12.25 2.59
N ARG A 348 -1.51 -13.37 2.71
CA ARG A 348 -2.08 -14.11 1.58
C ARG A 348 -3.04 -13.30 0.70
N ASP A 349 -3.74 -12.32 1.27
CA ASP A 349 -4.70 -11.48 0.53
C ASP A 349 -4.00 -10.27 -0.12
N ARG A 350 -2.71 -10.07 0.17
CA ARG A 350 -1.87 -8.98 -0.35
C ARG A 350 -0.55 -9.49 -0.95
N PRO A 351 -0.59 -10.34 -1.98
CA PRO A 351 0.60 -10.98 -2.54
C PRO A 351 1.64 -9.98 -3.08
N ARG A 352 1.21 -8.81 -3.54
CA ARG A 352 2.16 -7.75 -3.98
C ARG A 352 3.09 -7.32 -2.84
N ASP A 353 2.63 -7.33 -1.60
CA ASP A 353 3.43 -6.91 -0.44
C ASP A 353 4.53 -7.94 -0.10
N VAL A 354 4.32 -9.23 -0.39
CA VAL A 354 5.28 -10.30 -0.09
C VAL A 354 6.65 -10.01 -0.70
N ALA A 355 6.70 -9.71 -2.00
CA ALA A 355 7.96 -9.50 -2.72
C ALA A 355 8.74 -8.30 -2.17
N ILE A 356 8.03 -7.25 -1.74
CA ILE A 356 8.64 -5.98 -1.34
C ILE A 356 9.06 -6.04 0.11
N LEU A 357 8.25 -6.67 0.96
CA LEU A 357 8.62 -6.98 2.33
C LEU A 357 9.87 -7.87 2.35
N ALA A 358 9.94 -8.89 1.49
CA ALA A 358 11.12 -9.73 1.35
C ALA A 358 12.37 -8.93 0.97
N GLN A 359 12.25 -8.03 -0.01
CA GLN A 359 13.34 -7.13 -0.39
C GLN A 359 13.71 -6.15 0.72
N HIS A 360 12.72 -5.61 1.44
CA HIS A 360 12.93 -4.71 2.56
C HIS A 360 13.73 -5.38 3.67
N PHE A 361 13.35 -6.60 4.08
CA PHE A 361 14.07 -7.36 5.10
C PHE A 361 15.49 -7.73 4.65
N LEU A 362 15.69 -8.08 3.38
CA LEU A 362 17.05 -8.27 2.83
C LEU A 362 17.90 -7.01 2.95
N GLN A 363 17.33 -5.85 2.61
CA GLN A 363 18.03 -4.57 2.72
C GLN A 363 18.35 -4.22 4.18
N GLU A 364 17.42 -4.48 5.10
CA GLU A 364 17.63 -4.28 6.54
C GLU A 364 18.77 -5.16 7.07
N LEU A 365 18.78 -6.44 6.70
CA LEU A 365 19.83 -7.39 7.08
C LEU A 365 21.18 -7.03 6.47
N ARG A 366 21.19 -6.53 5.22
CA ARG A 366 22.40 -6.01 4.58
C ARG A 366 22.98 -4.83 5.37
N MET A 367 22.15 -3.89 5.79
CA MET A 367 22.61 -2.73 6.58
C MET A 367 23.09 -3.13 7.98
N ARG A 368 22.43 -4.10 8.62
CA ARG A 368 22.75 -4.52 10.00
C ARG A 368 23.95 -5.45 10.09
N TYR A 369 24.06 -6.41 9.17
CA TYR A 369 25.04 -7.51 9.25
C TYR A 369 26.04 -7.53 8.08
N ASN A 370 25.97 -6.58 7.15
CA ASN A 370 26.79 -6.54 5.93
C ASN A 370 26.65 -7.83 5.08
N ILE A 371 25.50 -8.50 5.17
CA ILE A 371 25.15 -9.69 4.39
C ILE A 371 24.51 -9.22 3.08
N ASP A 372 25.22 -9.40 1.96
CA ASP A 372 24.69 -9.06 0.64
C ASP A 372 24.14 -10.30 -0.05
N LYS A 373 22.81 -10.48 0.02
CA LYS A 373 22.07 -11.58 -0.62
C LYS A 373 20.99 -11.03 -1.53
N ALA A 374 20.67 -11.78 -2.58
CA ALA A 374 19.58 -11.47 -3.52
C ALA A 374 18.64 -12.67 -3.67
N LEU A 375 17.35 -12.43 -3.88
CA LEU A 375 16.39 -13.49 -4.23
C LEU A 375 16.42 -13.72 -5.74
N SER A 376 16.48 -14.99 -6.14
CA SER A 376 16.18 -15.35 -7.52
C SER A 376 14.69 -15.07 -7.85
N PRO A 377 14.35 -14.81 -9.12
CA PRO A 377 12.95 -14.67 -9.52
C PRO A 377 12.07 -15.85 -9.11
N ASP A 378 12.64 -17.05 -9.18
CA ASP A 378 11.94 -18.29 -8.84
C ASP A 378 11.68 -18.41 -7.34
N ALA A 379 12.64 -17.96 -6.51
CA ALA A 379 12.44 -17.85 -5.07
C ALA A 379 11.25 -16.93 -4.74
N VAL A 380 11.16 -15.76 -5.39
CA VAL A 380 10.02 -14.85 -5.21
C VAL A 380 8.71 -15.51 -5.65
N ARG A 381 8.70 -16.25 -6.77
CA ARG A 381 7.51 -16.97 -7.24
C ARG A 381 7.03 -18.02 -6.22
N VAL A 382 7.95 -18.73 -5.56
CA VAL A 382 7.60 -19.67 -4.49
C VAL A 382 6.98 -18.94 -3.30
N MET A 383 7.60 -17.84 -2.87
CA MET A 383 7.07 -17.01 -1.77
C MET A 383 5.68 -16.47 -2.05
N LEU A 384 5.39 -16.07 -3.29
CA LEU A 384 4.06 -15.59 -3.70
C LEU A 384 2.98 -16.68 -3.66
N GLY A 385 3.37 -17.95 -3.77
CA GLY A 385 2.45 -19.09 -3.76
C GLY A 385 2.19 -19.68 -2.37
N TYR A 386 2.87 -19.20 -1.33
CA TYR A 386 2.72 -19.69 0.04
C TYR A 386 1.62 -18.92 0.80
N SER A 387 0.96 -19.61 1.74
CA SER A 387 -0.21 -19.07 2.46
C SER A 387 0.15 -18.12 3.60
N TRP A 388 1.39 -18.14 4.09
CA TRP A 388 1.91 -17.26 5.15
C TRP A 388 1.04 -17.28 6.43
N PRO A 389 0.85 -18.44 7.10
CA PRO A 389 0.06 -18.53 8.33
C PRO A 389 0.57 -17.61 9.45
N GLY A 390 1.89 -17.35 9.53
CA GLY A 390 2.48 -16.40 10.47
C GLY A 390 2.69 -14.99 9.89
N ASN A 391 2.10 -14.71 8.73
CA ASN A 391 2.07 -13.42 8.07
C ASN A 391 3.47 -12.78 7.91
N VAL A 392 3.60 -11.48 8.17
CA VAL A 392 4.83 -10.71 7.97
C VAL A 392 5.95 -11.19 8.91
N ARG A 393 5.60 -11.66 10.11
CA ARG A 393 6.57 -12.19 11.08
C ARG A 393 7.22 -13.48 10.57
N GLU A 394 6.44 -14.38 9.98
CA GLU A 394 6.98 -15.60 9.36
C GLU A 394 7.86 -15.27 8.15
N LEU A 395 7.44 -14.33 7.29
CA LEU A 395 8.25 -13.87 6.17
C LEU A 395 9.58 -13.29 6.63
N GLN A 396 9.58 -12.42 7.64
CA GLN A 396 10.81 -11.85 8.20
C GLN A 396 11.75 -12.95 8.71
N ASN A 397 11.23 -13.89 9.49
CA ASN A 397 12.00 -15.01 10.02
C ASN A 397 12.57 -15.90 8.91
N LEU A 398 11.79 -16.17 7.86
CA LEU A 398 12.25 -16.94 6.71
C LEU A 398 13.42 -16.25 6.01
N ILE A 399 13.30 -14.94 5.72
CA ILE A 399 14.35 -14.18 5.05
C ILE A 399 15.63 -14.13 5.91
N GLU A 400 15.49 -13.96 7.21
CA GLU A 400 16.62 -14.02 8.14
C GLU A 400 17.31 -15.39 8.11
N ARG A 401 16.55 -16.49 8.21
CA ARG A 401 17.10 -17.85 8.09
C ARG A 401 17.81 -18.08 6.77
N LEU A 402 17.19 -17.70 5.64
CA LEU A 402 17.77 -17.86 4.31
C LEU A 402 19.08 -17.07 4.16
N CYS A 403 19.16 -15.87 4.73
CA CYS A 403 20.39 -15.08 4.73
C CYS A 403 21.55 -15.76 5.48
N ILE A 404 21.24 -16.45 6.59
CA ILE A 404 22.23 -17.13 7.44
C ILE A 404 22.65 -18.48 6.85
N LEU A 405 21.70 -19.28 6.36
CA LEU A 405 21.91 -20.67 5.97
C LEU A 405 22.40 -20.83 4.52
N THR A 406 22.04 -19.91 3.63
CA THR A 406 22.46 -19.97 2.21
C THR A 406 23.91 -19.51 2.10
N ARG A 407 24.78 -20.30 1.46
CA ARG A 407 26.19 -19.91 1.26
C ARG A 407 26.32 -18.95 0.09
N GLU A 408 25.59 -19.21 -0.98
CA GLU A 408 25.57 -18.47 -2.24
C GLU A 408 24.98 -17.07 -2.07
N ARG A 409 25.42 -16.12 -2.91
CA ARG A 409 24.89 -14.75 -2.91
C ARG A 409 23.42 -14.69 -3.34
N VAL A 410 23.00 -15.61 -4.21
CA VAL A 410 21.64 -15.67 -4.74
C VAL A 410 20.90 -16.82 -4.07
N ILE A 411 19.80 -16.49 -3.39
CA ILE A 411 18.89 -17.45 -2.75
C ILE A 411 17.98 -18.03 -3.83
N SER A 412 18.06 -19.35 -4.02
CA SER A 412 17.31 -20.06 -5.05
C SER A 412 15.91 -20.44 -4.59
N ALA A 413 15.04 -20.85 -5.53
CA ALA A 413 13.74 -21.42 -5.17
C ALA A 413 13.86 -22.67 -4.30
N GLN A 414 14.92 -23.47 -4.48
CA GLN A 414 15.13 -24.69 -3.70
C GLN A 414 15.46 -24.38 -2.24
N ASP A 415 16.21 -23.30 -1.97
CA ASP A 415 16.52 -22.88 -0.61
C ASP A 415 15.25 -22.40 0.11
N VAL A 416 14.41 -21.63 -0.57
CA VAL A 416 13.10 -21.20 -0.05
C VAL A 416 12.19 -22.40 0.22
N MET A 417 12.08 -23.33 -0.74
CA MET A 417 11.25 -24.53 -0.57
C MET A 417 11.76 -25.41 0.57
N ARG A 418 13.08 -25.54 0.74
CA ARG A 418 13.67 -26.29 1.85
C ARG A 418 13.24 -25.70 3.19
N GLU A 419 13.34 -24.38 3.35
CA GLU A 419 13.01 -23.69 4.60
C GLU A 419 11.52 -23.50 4.88
N LEU A 420 10.68 -23.51 3.84
CA LEU A 420 9.21 -23.55 3.97
C LEU A 420 8.70 -24.97 4.22
N GLY A 421 9.36 -25.97 3.64
CA GLY A 421 9.01 -27.39 3.74
C GLY A 421 9.48 -28.07 5.03
N SER A 422 10.50 -27.53 5.71
CA SER A 422 10.94 -28.03 7.03
C SER A 422 10.11 -27.51 8.21
N GLY A 423 9.07 -26.71 7.96
CA GLY A 423 8.10 -26.24 8.97
C GLY A 423 6.72 -26.89 8.87
N ALA A 424 6.48 -27.72 7.85
CA ALA A 424 5.27 -28.52 7.72
C ALA A 424 5.64 -29.99 7.94
N ASP A 425 5.52 -30.41 9.19
CA ASP A 425 5.50 -31.81 9.62
C ASP A 425 6.66 -32.72 9.16
N GLU A 426 7.66 -32.90 10.03
CA GLU A 426 8.42 -34.17 10.06
C GLU A 426 7.60 -35.33 10.70
N ASP A 427 6.34 -35.09 11.09
CA ASP A 427 5.37 -36.12 11.54
C ASP A 427 4.24 -36.39 10.54
N SER A 428 4.29 -35.79 9.36
CA SER A 428 3.49 -36.19 8.21
C SER A 428 4.47 -36.82 7.25
N GLU A 429 4.35 -38.13 7.03
CA GLU A 429 4.97 -38.76 5.88
C GLU A 429 4.84 -37.81 4.68
N PRO A 430 5.90 -37.58 3.89
CA PRO A 430 5.74 -36.85 2.64
C PRO A 430 4.55 -37.49 1.97
N ARG A 431 3.54 -36.71 1.55
CA ARG A 431 2.55 -37.22 0.63
C ARG A 431 3.32 -37.56 -0.63
N VAL A 432 3.89 -38.75 -0.65
CA VAL A 432 4.41 -39.43 -1.79
C VAL A 432 3.17 -39.57 -2.63
N PHE A 433 2.95 -38.62 -3.53
CA PHE A 433 2.11 -38.88 -4.66
C PHE A 433 2.65 -40.18 -5.21
N SER A 434 1.80 -41.22 -5.22
CA SER A 434 2.15 -42.40 -6.00
C SER A 434 2.52 -41.89 -7.40
N PHE A 435 3.50 -42.50 -8.06
CA PHE A 435 3.88 -42.12 -9.43
C PHE A 435 2.62 -41.91 -10.31
N GLN A 436 1.60 -42.72 -10.08
CA GLN A 436 0.29 -42.63 -10.69
C GLN A 436 -0.44 -41.30 -10.41
N GLN A 437 -0.48 -40.80 -9.17
CA GLN A 437 -1.09 -39.52 -8.83
C GLN A 437 -0.33 -38.31 -9.40
N ALA A 438 1.01 -38.36 -9.40
CA ALA A 438 1.82 -37.29 -10.00
C ALA A 438 1.61 -37.21 -11.53
N VAL A 439 1.54 -38.37 -12.19
CA VAL A 439 1.18 -38.48 -13.61
C VAL A 439 -0.23 -37.95 -13.85
N GLU A 440 -1.21 -38.29 -12.99
CA GLU A 440 -2.59 -37.82 -13.14
C GLU A 440 -2.74 -36.30 -13.01
N GLU A 441 -2.03 -35.65 -12.07
CA GLU A 441 -2.04 -34.19 -11.95
C GLU A 441 -1.37 -33.50 -13.14
N PHE A 442 -0.25 -34.04 -13.61
CA PHE A 442 0.43 -33.53 -14.80
C PHE A 442 -0.45 -33.66 -16.05
N GLU A 443 -1.12 -34.80 -16.22
CA GLU A 443 -2.09 -35.01 -17.29
C GLU A 443 -3.27 -34.03 -17.21
N LYS A 444 -3.85 -33.81 -16.01
CA LYS A 444 -4.94 -32.83 -15.80
C LYS A 444 -4.51 -31.42 -16.24
N LYS A 445 -3.28 -31.03 -15.94
CA LYS A 445 -2.74 -29.72 -16.29
C LYS A 445 -2.59 -29.56 -17.80
N LEU A 446 -2.01 -30.55 -18.49
CA LEU A 446 -1.87 -30.55 -19.95
C LEU A 446 -3.23 -30.52 -20.66
N ILE A 447 -4.19 -31.31 -20.19
CA ILE A 447 -5.54 -31.37 -20.75
C ILE A 447 -6.25 -30.01 -20.62
N LYS A 448 -6.15 -29.35 -19.46
CA LYS A 448 -6.72 -28.00 -19.27
C LYS A 448 -6.09 -26.96 -20.20
N GLN A 449 -4.76 -27.00 -20.37
CA GLN A 449 -4.05 -26.08 -21.27
C GLN A 449 -4.45 -26.27 -22.73
N ALA A 450 -4.52 -27.53 -23.19
CA ALA A 450 -4.93 -27.83 -24.56
C ALA A 450 -6.38 -27.46 -24.84
N LEU A 451 -7.30 -27.66 -23.88
CA LEU A 451 -8.70 -27.22 -24.00
C LEU A 451 -8.81 -25.70 -24.07
N HIS A 452 -8.03 -24.97 -23.26
CA HIS A 452 -8.03 -23.51 -23.27
C HIS A 452 -7.49 -22.96 -24.60
N GLN A 453 -6.40 -23.53 -25.13
CA GLN A 453 -5.84 -23.13 -26.43
C GLN A 453 -6.74 -23.49 -27.61
N SER A 454 -7.53 -24.57 -27.47
CA SER A 454 -8.45 -25.04 -28.51
C SER A 454 -9.85 -24.40 -28.43
N GLY A 455 -10.06 -23.46 -27.50
CA GLY A 455 -11.36 -22.80 -27.31
C GLY A 455 -12.49 -23.75 -26.92
N GLY A 456 -12.18 -24.84 -26.19
CA GLY A 456 -13.14 -25.87 -25.81
C GLY A 456 -13.45 -26.91 -26.90
N ASN A 457 -12.83 -26.85 -28.08
CA ASN A 457 -13.01 -27.87 -29.11
C ASN A 457 -12.21 -29.14 -28.78
N LEU A 458 -12.92 -30.23 -28.50
CA LEU A 458 -12.35 -31.51 -28.06
C LEU A 458 -11.47 -32.17 -29.13
N GLU A 459 -11.78 -32.00 -30.40
CA GLU A 459 -11.05 -32.60 -31.52
C GLU A 459 -9.71 -31.91 -31.75
N LYS A 460 -9.70 -30.57 -31.70
CA LYS A 460 -8.47 -29.77 -31.74
C LYS A 460 -7.58 -30.01 -30.52
N ALA A 461 -8.18 -30.11 -29.33
CA ALA A 461 -7.43 -30.39 -28.10
C ALA A 461 -6.81 -31.79 -28.11
N ALA A 462 -7.53 -32.79 -28.63
CA ALA A 462 -7.01 -34.15 -28.78
C ALA A 462 -5.83 -34.21 -29.76
N HIS A 463 -5.93 -33.48 -30.88
CA HIS A 463 -4.85 -33.38 -31.87
C HIS A 463 -3.61 -32.68 -31.29
N CYS A 464 -3.77 -31.56 -30.57
CA CYS A 464 -2.67 -30.87 -29.89
C CYS A 464 -1.94 -31.74 -28.87
N LEU A 465 -2.66 -32.63 -28.20
CA LEU A 465 -2.10 -33.55 -27.20
C LEU A 465 -1.60 -34.87 -27.80
N GLY A 466 -1.71 -35.06 -29.12
CA GLY A 466 -1.30 -36.30 -29.79
C GLY A 466 -2.08 -37.53 -29.35
N MET A 467 -3.34 -37.38 -28.94
CA MET A 467 -4.18 -38.48 -28.45
C MET A 467 -5.52 -38.58 -29.19
N HIS A 468 -6.10 -39.78 -29.18
CA HIS A 468 -7.40 -40.02 -29.80
C HIS A 468 -8.54 -39.33 -29.03
N ARG A 469 -9.57 -38.81 -29.72
CA ARG A 469 -10.71 -38.08 -29.12
C ARG A 469 -11.37 -38.86 -27.97
N THR A 470 -11.56 -40.17 -28.18
CA THR A 470 -12.15 -41.09 -27.20
C THR A 470 -11.28 -41.31 -25.95
N THR A 471 -9.96 -41.19 -26.08
CA THR A 471 -9.01 -41.27 -24.96
C THR A 471 -9.04 -39.98 -24.13
N LEU A 472 -9.08 -38.82 -24.80
CA LEU A 472 -9.23 -37.52 -24.14
C LEU A 472 -10.56 -37.44 -23.38
N TRP A 473 -11.67 -37.86 -24.01
CA TRP A 473 -12.99 -37.88 -23.38
C TRP A 473 -13.02 -38.75 -22.11
N ARG A 474 -12.41 -39.94 -22.15
CA ARG A 474 -12.33 -40.84 -20.98
C ARG A 474 -11.52 -40.22 -19.83
N LYS A 475 -10.42 -39.53 -20.15
CA LYS A 475 -9.60 -38.80 -19.15
C LYS A 475 -10.35 -37.59 -18.59
N LEU A 476 -11.09 -36.84 -19.41
CA LEU A 476 -11.95 -35.74 -18.95
C LEU A 476 -13.04 -36.21 -17.99
N LYS A 477 -13.68 -37.36 -18.29
CA LYS A 477 -14.65 -38.00 -17.39
C LYS A 477 -14.01 -38.44 -16.08
N LYS A 478 -12.86 -39.13 -16.16
CA LYS A 478 -12.09 -39.60 -14.99
C LYS A 478 -11.68 -38.44 -14.07
N TYR A 479 -11.35 -37.28 -14.65
CA TYR A 479 -10.83 -36.13 -13.91
C TYR A 479 -11.87 -35.07 -13.56
N GLY A 480 -13.16 -35.27 -13.88
CA GLY A 480 -14.24 -34.34 -13.56
C GLY A 480 -14.15 -33.00 -14.29
N LEU A 481 -13.56 -32.97 -15.50
CA LEU A 481 -13.27 -31.73 -16.25
C LEU A 481 -14.31 -31.42 -17.34
N MET A 482 -15.50 -32.04 -17.30
CA MET A 482 -16.53 -31.88 -18.34
C MET A 482 -17.31 -30.55 -18.28
N GLY A 483 -17.16 -29.75 -17.23
CA GLY A 483 -17.94 -28.51 -17.03
C GLY A 483 -17.65 -27.36 -18.01
N ASN A 484 -16.66 -27.49 -18.90
CA ASN A 484 -16.21 -26.43 -19.83
C ASN A 484 -16.42 -26.77 -21.31
N CYS A 485 -17.30 -27.72 -21.67
CA CYS A 485 -17.56 -28.10 -23.06
C CYS A 485 -19.06 -27.98 -23.40
N PRO A 486 -19.45 -27.38 -24.55
CA PRO A 486 -20.85 -27.30 -24.95
C PRO A 486 -21.42 -28.68 -25.34
N SER A 487 -22.59 -28.96 -24.75
CA SER A 487 -23.65 -29.98 -24.99
C SER A 487 -23.41 -31.26 -25.81
N GLU A 488 -23.94 -32.36 -25.25
CA GLU A 488 -23.92 -33.78 -25.65
C GLU A 488 -24.57 -34.19 -26.99
N GLU A 489 -24.72 -33.31 -27.99
CA GLU A 489 -25.58 -33.63 -29.14
C GLU A 489 -24.94 -34.33 -30.34
N ASN A 490 -23.72 -34.86 -30.26
CA ASN A 490 -23.18 -35.74 -31.32
C ASN A 490 -22.25 -36.81 -30.73
N LEU A 491 -22.86 -37.85 -30.18
CA LEU A 491 -22.22 -39.12 -29.82
C LEU A 491 -21.93 -39.96 -31.06
#